data_AF-A0A067PI75-F1
#
_entry.id   AF-A0A067PI75-F1
#
_cell.length_a   1.000
_cell.length_b   1.000
_cell.length_c   1.000
_cell.angle_alpha   90.00
_cell.angle_beta   90.00
_cell.angle_gamma   90.00
#
_symmetry.space_group_name_H-M   'P 1'
#
loop_
_entity.id
_entity.type
_entity.pdbx_description
1 polymer ?
#
loop_
_entity_poly.entity_id
_entity_poly.type
_entity_poly.pdbx_seq_one_letter_code
_entity_poly.pdbx_strand_id
1 'polypeptide(L)'
;MDGNFKAEQTKRKYPEDDCPLMNGSLFLVEETRHKAYCDAVVETPQATCHDHKAQSQTNTQAKHLAVTSIVAVACARHGAFCLGSCANLQKGERQINMDYILCQALKLMKIPGVTPTMVLYDIICQYGVHVFTRFLEHIQFLDFDSPLDITMGIGLFHVHGHQDSCGP
;
A
#
# COMPACT_ATOMS: atom_id res chain seq x y z
N MET A 1 -1.91 -5.78 -5.04
CA MET A 1 -2.11 -4.75 -4.00
C MET A 1 -3.21 -3.87 -4.51
N ASP A 2 -4.15 -3.48 -3.66
CA ASP A 2 -5.33 -2.74 -4.09
C ASP A 2 -5.94 -1.97 -2.92
N GLY A 3 -6.74 -0.94 -3.24
CA GLY A 3 -7.45 -0.07 -2.32
C GLY A 3 -8.97 -0.22 -2.39
N ASN A 4 -9.60 -0.46 -1.24
CA ASN A 4 -11.05 -0.33 -1.09
C ASN A 4 -11.42 1.10 -0.65
N PHE A 5 -11.81 1.92 -1.62
CA PHE A 5 -12.22 3.31 -1.41
C PHE A 5 -13.64 3.51 -0.89
N LYS A 6 -14.39 2.42 -0.67
CA LYS A 6 -15.70 2.46 -0.02
C LYS A 6 -15.63 2.13 1.47
N ALA A 7 -14.48 1.65 1.94
CA ALA A 7 -14.24 1.34 3.35
C ALA A 7 -13.86 2.61 4.12
N GLU A 8 -14.84 3.48 4.30
CA GLU A 8 -14.69 4.76 4.99
C GLU A 8 -15.09 4.63 6.47
N GLN A 9 -14.45 5.45 7.31
CA GLN A 9 -14.81 5.58 8.71
C GLN A 9 -14.90 7.05 9.10
N THR A 10 -16.06 7.46 9.62
CA THR A 10 -16.25 8.81 10.15
C THR A 10 -15.48 9.03 11.45
N LYS A 11 -15.14 10.28 11.75
CA LYS A 11 -14.59 10.65 13.04
C LYS A 11 -15.55 10.26 14.17
N ARG A 12 -14.99 9.59 15.17
CA ARG A 12 -15.70 9.14 16.36
C ARG A 12 -16.02 10.35 17.24
N LYS A 13 -17.14 10.28 17.96
CA LYS A 13 -17.50 11.30 18.96
C LYS A 13 -16.58 11.27 20.18
N TYR A 14 -16.17 10.07 20.59
CA TYR A 14 -15.31 9.77 21.74
C TYR A 14 -14.15 8.86 21.28
N PRO A 15 -13.04 9.42 20.74
CA PRO A 15 -11.92 8.64 20.21
C PRO A 15 -11.29 7.71 21.26
N GLU A 16 -11.07 8.23 22.47
CA GLU A 16 -11.55 7.64 23.71
C GLU A 16 -11.73 6.14 23.84
N ASP A 17 -12.96 5.78 23.47
CA ASP A 17 -13.61 4.53 23.76
C ASP A 17 -13.32 3.47 22.69
N ASP A 18 -12.67 3.87 21.60
CA ASP A 18 -12.35 2.98 20.50
C ASP A 18 -10.93 2.46 20.64
N CYS A 19 -10.83 1.44 21.49
CA CYS A 19 -9.63 0.68 21.72
C CYS A 19 -9.62 -0.55 20.78
N PRO A 20 -8.56 -0.76 19.99
CA PRO A 20 -8.47 -1.94 19.14
C PRO A 20 -8.35 -3.19 20.02
N LEU A 21 -9.08 -4.26 19.65
CA LEU A 21 -8.96 -5.56 20.32
C LEU A 21 -7.53 -6.10 20.25
N MET A 22 -6.85 -5.83 19.14
CA MET A 22 -5.42 -6.06 18.95
C MET A 22 -4.85 -4.97 18.05
N ASN A 23 -3.69 -4.43 18.41
CA ASN A 23 -2.98 -3.44 17.58
C ASN A 23 -1.92 -4.15 16.73
N GLY A 24 -2.09 -4.16 15.42
CA GLY A 24 -1.13 -4.76 14.48
C GLY A 24 -1.10 -6.29 14.43
N SER A 25 -2.18 -6.96 14.85
CA SER A 25 -2.29 -8.41 14.76
C SER A 25 -3.14 -8.85 13.56
N LEU A 26 -2.88 -10.06 13.07
CA LEU A 26 -3.52 -10.64 11.88
C LEU A 26 -3.24 -9.82 10.62
N PHE A 27 -4.22 -9.10 10.09
CA PHE A 27 -4.14 -8.48 8.77
C PHE A 27 -3.80 -6.99 8.81
N LEU A 28 -4.25 -6.25 9.83
CA LEU A 28 -4.00 -4.82 9.94
C LEU A 28 -2.58 -4.55 10.46
N VAL A 29 -1.96 -3.50 9.93
CA VAL A 29 -0.67 -2.97 10.40
C VAL A 29 -0.78 -2.43 11.83
N GLU A 30 0.35 -2.42 12.55
CA GLU A 30 0.43 -1.73 13.83
C GLU A 30 0.33 -0.21 13.60
N GLU A 31 -0.64 0.43 14.26
CA GLU A 31 -1.04 1.80 13.94
C GLU A 31 0.05 2.82 14.26
N THR A 32 0.77 2.66 15.38
CA THR A 32 1.77 3.63 15.86
C THR A 32 2.95 3.73 14.92
N ARG A 33 3.53 2.59 14.52
CA ARG A 33 4.69 2.49 13.63
C ARG A 33 4.31 2.90 12.21
N HIS A 34 3.14 2.47 11.73
CA HIS A 34 2.65 2.88 10.41
C HIS A 34 2.43 4.40 10.37
N LYS A 35 1.78 4.97 11.38
CA LYS A 35 1.58 6.41 11.49
C LYS A 35 2.89 7.18 11.56
N ALA A 36 3.85 6.72 12.38
CA ALA A 36 5.17 7.33 12.48
C ALA A 36 5.89 7.36 11.12
N TYR A 37 5.78 6.30 10.33
CA TYR A 37 6.30 6.26 8.97
C TYR A 37 5.58 7.26 8.04
N CYS A 38 4.25 7.27 8.05
CA CYS A 38 3.45 8.18 7.23
C CYS A 38 3.66 9.67 7.56
N ASP A 39 4.00 9.99 8.81
CA ASP A 39 4.27 11.34 9.27
C ASP A 39 5.72 11.76 8.98
N ALA A 40 6.66 10.80 8.92
CA ALA A 40 8.08 11.06 8.65
C ALA A 40 8.41 11.23 7.15
N VAL A 41 7.63 10.62 6.25
CA VAL A 41 7.93 10.60 4.81
C VAL A 41 7.05 11.59 4.04
N VAL A 42 7.70 12.47 3.27
CA VAL A 42 7.03 13.38 2.34
C VAL A 42 7.01 12.76 0.95
N GLU A 43 5.81 12.44 0.47
CA GLU A 43 5.62 11.90 -0.88
C GLU A 43 5.46 13.03 -1.90
N THR A 44 6.21 12.94 -3.01
CA THR A 44 6.05 13.84 -4.15
C THR A 44 5.21 13.15 -5.21
N PRO A 45 4.05 13.70 -5.63
CA PRO A 45 3.24 13.11 -6.68
C PRO A 45 4.03 13.04 -7.99
N GLN A 46 3.95 11.90 -8.67
CA GLN A 46 4.47 11.75 -10.03
C GLN A 46 3.44 11.02 -10.87
N ALA A 47 3.05 11.62 -12.00
CA ALA A 47 2.22 10.98 -13.00
C ALA A 47 3.09 10.69 -14.22
N THR A 48 3.19 9.41 -14.60
CA THR A 48 4.02 8.96 -15.72
C THR A 48 3.25 8.27 -16.84
N CYS A 49 2.00 7.83 -16.60
CA CYS A 49 1.13 7.21 -17.61
C CYS A 49 -0.23 7.92 -17.71
N HIS A 50 -1.15 7.45 -18.58
CA HIS A 50 -2.46 8.08 -18.80
C HIS A 50 -3.19 8.39 -17.48
N ASP A 51 -3.97 9.47 -17.47
CA ASP A 51 -4.75 10.02 -16.33
C ASP A 51 -5.48 8.94 -15.50
N HIS A 52 -4.75 8.29 -14.59
CA HIS A 52 -5.32 7.40 -13.60
C HIS A 52 -6.06 8.27 -12.58
N LYS A 53 -7.35 8.51 -12.86
CA LYS A 53 -8.28 9.21 -11.97
C LYS A 53 -8.32 8.61 -10.56
N ALA A 54 -7.94 7.34 -10.42
CA ALA A 54 -7.83 6.62 -9.15
C ALA A 54 -6.88 7.33 -8.16
N GLN A 55 -5.79 7.94 -8.63
CA GLN A 55 -4.91 8.74 -7.77
C GLN A 55 -5.36 10.20 -7.64
N SER A 56 -5.87 10.81 -8.71
CA SER A 56 -6.09 12.26 -8.76
C SER A 56 -7.40 12.72 -8.10
N GLN A 57 -8.45 11.91 -8.08
CA GLN A 57 -9.73 12.29 -7.43
C GLN A 57 -9.78 11.93 -5.94
N THR A 58 -8.94 11.00 -5.49
CA THR A 58 -9.01 10.41 -4.15
C THR A 58 -8.08 11.08 -3.13
N ASN A 59 -7.26 12.04 -3.57
CA ASN A 59 -6.30 12.75 -2.72
C ASN A 59 -6.90 13.89 -1.88
N THR A 60 -8.23 14.05 -1.91
CA THR A 60 -8.92 15.06 -1.11
C THR A 60 -9.20 14.50 0.28
N GLN A 61 -8.55 15.05 1.31
CA GLN A 61 -8.82 14.64 2.68
C GLN A 61 -10.25 15.08 3.08
N ALA A 62 -11.14 14.12 3.26
CA ALA A 62 -12.49 14.40 3.76
C ALA A 62 -12.42 14.73 5.26
N LYS A 63 -12.69 16.00 5.63
CA LYS A 63 -12.54 16.49 7.02
C LYS A 63 -13.37 15.73 8.07
N HIS A 64 -14.44 15.06 7.65
CA HIS A 64 -15.34 14.30 8.53
C HIS A 64 -14.93 12.82 8.68
N LEU A 65 -13.99 12.32 7.86
CA LEU A 65 -13.49 10.96 7.93
C LEU A 65 -12.23 10.87 8.80
N ALA A 66 -12.14 9.80 9.57
CA ALA A 66 -10.91 9.35 10.23
C ALA A 66 -10.12 8.41 9.31
N VAL A 67 -10.81 7.58 8.52
CA VAL A 67 -10.24 6.69 7.50
C VAL A 67 -10.98 6.94 6.19
N THR A 68 -10.24 7.24 5.13
CA THR A 68 -10.83 7.50 3.80
C THR A 68 -11.00 6.23 2.98
N SER A 69 -10.23 5.20 3.29
CA SER A 69 -10.15 3.95 2.53
C SER A 69 -9.21 2.97 3.23
N ILE A 70 -9.23 1.71 2.79
CA ILE A 70 -8.31 0.68 3.28
C ILE A 70 -7.54 0.12 2.09
N VAL A 71 -6.23 -0.10 2.23
CA VAL A 71 -5.41 -0.81 1.24
C VAL A 71 -4.97 -2.15 1.78
N ALA A 72 -4.77 -3.12 0.88
CA ALA A 72 -4.34 -4.45 1.25
C ALA A 72 -3.41 -5.11 0.21
N VAL A 73 -2.55 -6.00 0.71
CA VAL A 73 -1.86 -7.01 -0.10
C VAL A 73 -2.57 -8.34 0.08
N ALA A 74 -2.90 -8.99 -1.04
CA ALA A 74 -3.44 -10.34 -1.07
C ALA A 74 -2.52 -11.27 -1.87
N CYS A 75 -2.43 -12.52 -1.43
CA CYS A 75 -1.72 -13.57 -2.15
C CYS A 75 -2.51 -13.95 -3.41
N ALA A 76 -1.96 -13.67 -4.59
CA ALA A 76 -2.60 -14.00 -5.87
C ALA A 76 -2.86 -15.50 -6.06
N ARG A 77 -2.07 -16.37 -5.42
CA ARG A 77 -2.22 -17.84 -5.51
C ARG A 77 -3.37 -18.36 -4.64
N HIS A 78 -3.51 -17.83 -3.42
CA HIS A 78 -4.44 -18.39 -2.42
C HIS A 78 -5.68 -17.52 -2.18
N GLY A 79 -5.73 -16.31 -2.73
CA GLY A 79 -6.85 -15.38 -2.56
C GLY A 79 -7.00 -14.83 -1.14
N ALA A 80 -6.03 -15.05 -0.25
CA ALA A 80 -6.06 -14.59 1.13
C ALA A 80 -5.26 -13.28 1.31
N PHE A 81 -5.71 -12.41 2.20
CA PHE A 81 -4.92 -11.25 2.62
C PHE A 81 -3.63 -11.71 3.29
N CYS A 82 -2.52 -11.03 2.97
CA CYS A 82 -1.26 -11.26 3.64
C CYS A 82 -1.32 -10.71 5.08
N LEU A 83 -0.57 -11.33 5.99
CA LEU A 83 -0.52 -10.89 7.38
C LEU A 83 0.15 -9.52 7.48
N GLY A 84 -0.37 -8.67 8.37
CA GLY A 84 0.13 -7.33 8.66
C GLY A 84 0.15 -6.37 7.47
N SER A 85 -0.55 -6.68 6.37
CA SER A 85 -0.46 -5.96 5.11
C SER A 85 -1.78 -5.30 4.69
N CYS A 86 -2.59 -4.90 5.66
CA CYS A 86 -3.75 -4.03 5.47
C CYS A 86 -3.53 -2.73 6.24
N ALA A 87 -3.83 -1.58 5.63
CA ALA A 87 -3.65 -0.29 6.28
C ALA A 87 -4.81 0.67 6.00
N ASN A 88 -5.17 1.43 7.03
CA ASN A 88 -6.10 2.55 6.91
C ASN A 88 -5.39 3.72 6.22
N LEU A 89 -6.06 4.32 5.24
CA LEU A 89 -5.61 5.50 4.52
C LEU A 89 -6.21 6.78 5.13
N GLN A 90 -5.39 7.84 5.17
CA GLN A 90 -5.79 9.15 5.69
C GLN A 90 -6.17 10.13 4.57
N LYS A 91 -5.62 9.91 3.37
CA LYS A 91 -5.86 10.67 2.15
C LYS A 91 -5.31 9.86 0.98
N GLY A 92 -6.14 9.58 -0.02
CA GLY A 92 -5.77 8.90 -1.26
C GLY A 92 -4.96 7.61 -1.11
N GLU A 93 -4.61 7.01 -2.25
CA GLU A 93 -3.68 5.87 -2.30
C GLU A 93 -2.24 6.37 -2.43
N ARG A 94 -1.76 7.03 -1.38
CA ARG A 94 -0.35 7.41 -1.24
C ARG A 94 0.56 6.19 -1.34
N GLN A 95 1.59 6.25 -2.18
CA GLN A 95 2.51 5.13 -2.42
C GLN A 95 3.25 4.71 -1.15
N ILE A 96 3.46 5.62 -0.20
CA ILE A 96 4.08 5.26 1.09
C ILE A 96 3.24 4.21 1.83
N ASN A 97 1.90 4.31 1.83
CA ASN A 97 1.06 3.29 2.47
C ASN A 97 1.24 1.93 1.78
N MET A 98 1.39 1.95 0.44
CA MET A 98 1.61 0.75 -0.38
C MET A 98 2.98 0.12 -0.10
N ASP A 99 4.03 0.94 0.05
CA ASP A 99 5.36 0.47 0.45
C ASP A 99 5.33 -0.25 1.79
N TYR A 100 4.63 0.32 2.78
CA TYR A 100 4.55 -0.24 4.12
C TYR A 100 3.84 -1.60 4.12
N ILE A 101 2.66 -1.70 3.50
CA ILE A 101 1.94 -2.99 3.44
C ILE A 101 2.67 -4.03 2.59
N LEU A 102 3.41 -3.62 1.55
CA LEU A 102 4.24 -4.51 0.76
C LEU A 102 5.42 -5.04 1.60
N CYS A 103 6.10 -4.17 2.33
CA CYS A 103 7.18 -4.56 3.24
C CYS A 103 6.69 -5.58 4.27
N GLN A 104 5.54 -5.31 4.92
CA GLN A 104 4.94 -6.23 5.89
C GLN A 104 4.56 -7.58 5.27
N ALA A 105 3.96 -7.58 4.07
CA ALA A 105 3.64 -8.81 3.35
C ALA A 105 4.91 -9.63 3.04
N LEU A 106 5.98 -8.98 2.57
CA LEU A 106 7.25 -9.65 2.30
C LEU A 106 7.89 -10.17 3.59
N LYS A 107 7.89 -9.38 4.66
CA LYS A 107 8.48 -9.76 5.95
C LYS A 107 7.81 -10.99 6.57
N LEU A 108 6.48 -11.06 6.50
CA LEU A 108 5.71 -12.08 7.20
C LEU A 108 5.34 -13.29 6.34
N MET A 109 5.26 -13.13 5.01
CA MET A 109 4.71 -14.16 4.11
C MET A 109 5.69 -14.63 3.03
N LYS A 110 6.84 -13.96 2.83
CA LYS A 110 7.82 -14.39 1.82
C LYS A 110 8.43 -15.71 2.24
N ILE A 111 8.40 -16.68 1.33
CA ILE A 111 9.05 -17.98 1.53
C ILE A 111 10.53 -17.83 1.19
N PRO A 112 11.47 -18.16 2.10
CA PRO A 112 12.90 -18.13 1.82
C PRO A 112 13.25 -18.95 0.57
N GLY A 113 14.08 -18.37 -0.31
CA GLY A 113 14.50 -19.02 -1.56
C GLY A 113 13.49 -18.95 -2.72
N VAL A 114 12.29 -18.41 -2.51
CA VAL A 114 11.32 -18.17 -3.60
C VAL A 114 11.43 -16.72 -4.06
N THR A 115 12.18 -16.50 -5.14
CA THR A 115 12.36 -15.18 -5.75
C THR A 115 12.37 -15.28 -7.29
N PRO A 116 12.02 -14.19 -8.01
CA PRO A 116 11.48 -12.92 -7.51
C PRO A 116 10.02 -13.04 -7.03
N THR A 117 9.56 -12.13 -6.16
CA THR A 117 8.14 -12.05 -5.77
C THR A 117 7.35 -11.27 -6.82
N MET A 118 6.28 -11.84 -7.36
CA MET A 118 5.40 -11.12 -8.31
C MET A 118 4.48 -10.14 -7.56
N VAL A 119 4.55 -8.86 -7.93
CA VAL A 119 3.70 -7.79 -7.40
C VAL A 119 2.80 -7.27 -8.51
N LEU A 120 1.49 -7.48 -8.32
CA LEU A 120 0.45 -6.93 -9.18
C LEU A 120 -0.15 -5.69 -8.54
N TYR A 121 -0.25 -4.60 -9.31
CA TYR A 121 -0.85 -3.34 -8.84
C TYR A 121 -1.36 -2.51 -10.02
N ASP A 122 -2.49 -1.84 -9.85
CA ASP A 122 -3.18 -1.06 -10.88
C ASP A 122 -2.34 0.07 -11.44
N ILE A 123 -1.45 0.65 -10.64
CA ILE A 123 -0.54 1.72 -11.08
C ILE A 123 0.92 1.30 -10.95
N ILE A 124 1.21 0.00 -11.13
CA ILE A 124 2.58 -0.53 -10.98
C ILE A 124 3.60 0.19 -11.86
N CYS A 125 3.19 0.70 -13.03
CA CYS A 125 4.07 1.44 -13.93
C CYS A 125 4.54 2.79 -13.36
N GLN A 126 3.79 3.36 -12.40
CA GLN A 126 4.18 4.57 -11.68
C GLN A 126 4.89 4.22 -10.38
N TYR A 127 4.29 3.30 -9.61
CA TYR A 127 4.81 2.85 -8.33
C TYR A 127 6.20 2.20 -8.44
N GLY A 128 6.37 1.39 -9.48
CA GLY A 128 7.56 0.58 -9.73
C GLY A 128 8.82 1.37 -10.09
N VAL A 129 8.68 2.62 -10.54
CA VAL A 129 9.81 3.48 -10.93
C VAL A 129 10.73 3.75 -9.73
N HIS A 130 10.14 3.94 -8.55
CA HIS A 130 10.85 4.42 -7.37
C HIS A 130 10.74 3.50 -6.15
N VAL A 131 10.04 2.36 -6.25
CA VAL A 131 9.86 1.44 -5.12
C VAL A 131 11.18 0.97 -4.52
N PHE A 132 12.16 0.59 -5.35
CA PHE A 132 13.47 0.17 -4.86
C PHE A 132 14.19 1.30 -4.11
N THR A 133 14.15 2.52 -4.65
CA THR A 133 14.72 3.71 -4.00
C THR A 133 14.05 4.00 -2.67
N ARG A 134 12.71 4.00 -2.61
CA ARG A 134 11.96 4.26 -1.37
C ARG A 134 12.22 3.22 -0.29
N PHE A 135 12.32 1.94 -0.65
CA PHE A 135 12.70 0.88 0.29
C PHE A 135 14.10 1.09 0.89
N LEU A 136 15.05 1.57 0.09
CA LEU A 136 16.41 1.90 0.57
C LEU A 136 16.42 3.16 1.43
N GLU A 137 15.77 4.24 0.99
CA GLU A 137 15.72 5.53 1.70
C GLU A 137 14.96 5.47 3.03
N HIS A 138 14.01 4.55 3.16
CA HIS A 138 13.16 4.42 4.34
C HIS A 138 13.38 3.10 5.09
N ILE A 139 14.60 2.54 5.01
CA ILE A 139 14.95 1.24 5.60
C ILE A 139 14.63 1.14 7.10
N GLN A 140 14.66 2.24 7.84
CA GLN A 140 14.31 2.29 9.27
C GLN A 140 12.83 1.89 9.57
N PHE A 141 11.97 2.00 8.55
CA PHE A 141 10.55 1.63 8.60
C PHE A 141 10.23 0.44 7.69
N LEU A 142 10.94 0.30 6.57
CA LEU A 142 10.70 -0.71 5.53
C LEU A 142 11.72 -1.87 5.60
N ASP A 143 12.16 -2.24 6.80
CA ASP A 143 13.12 -3.31 7.03
C ASP A 143 12.52 -4.73 6.94
N PHE A 144 13.20 -5.60 6.19
CA PHE A 144 12.97 -7.05 6.18
C PHE A 144 14.26 -7.80 5.85
N ASP A 145 14.30 -9.10 6.15
CA ASP A 145 15.53 -9.93 6.19
C ASP A 145 16.14 -10.29 4.81
N SER A 146 15.78 -9.58 3.74
CA SER A 146 16.33 -9.82 2.40
C SER A 146 16.29 -8.58 1.53
N PRO A 147 17.11 -8.49 0.47
CA PRO A 147 16.95 -7.46 -0.55
C PRO A 147 15.56 -7.51 -1.19
N LEU A 148 15.06 -6.35 -1.60
CA LEU A 148 13.86 -6.26 -2.43
C LEU A 148 14.15 -6.88 -3.79
N ASP A 149 13.44 -7.97 -4.07
CA ASP A 149 13.53 -8.72 -5.32
C ASP A 149 12.11 -9.05 -5.79
N ILE A 150 11.61 -8.21 -6.69
CA ILE A 150 10.23 -8.24 -7.17
C ILE A 150 10.17 -8.20 -8.69
N THR A 151 9.19 -8.89 -9.25
CA THR A 151 8.75 -8.72 -10.64
C THR A 151 7.40 -8.04 -10.64
N MET A 152 7.23 -7.06 -11.50
CA MET A 152 6.07 -6.17 -11.50
C MET A 152 5.11 -6.54 -12.64
N GLY A 153 3.81 -6.44 -12.40
CA GLY A 153 2.81 -6.71 -13.42
C GLY A 153 1.53 -5.90 -13.25
N ILE A 154 0.87 -5.62 -14.38
CA ILE A 154 -0.41 -4.93 -14.43
C ILE A 154 -1.52 -5.99 -14.52
N GLY A 155 -2.58 -5.83 -13.71
CA GLY A 155 -3.75 -6.69 -13.82
C GLY A 155 -4.44 -6.52 -15.17
N LEU A 156 -4.92 -7.62 -15.77
CA LEU A 156 -5.55 -7.61 -17.10
C LEU A 156 -6.71 -6.59 -17.20
N PHE A 157 -7.50 -6.43 -16.14
CA PHE A 157 -8.61 -5.47 -16.11
C PHE A 157 -8.15 -4.00 -16.22
N HIS A 158 -6.92 -3.70 -15.80
CA HIS A 158 -6.40 -2.34 -15.75
C HIS A 158 -5.53 -2.01 -16.95
N VAL A 159 -4.98 -3.00 -17.65
CA VAL A 159 -3.99 -2.81 -18.75
C VAL A 159 -4.42 -1.80 -19.81
N HIS A 160 -5.71 -1.73 -20.14
CA HIS A 160 -6.26 -0.79 -21.13
C HIS A 160 -6.21 0.68 -20.69
N GLY A 161 -6.04 0.94 -19.38
CA GLY A 161 -5.81 2.28 -18.82
C GLY A 161 -4.35 2.73 -18.85
N HIS A 162 -3.44 1.90 -19.37
CA HIS A 162 -2.01 2.20 -19.45
C HIS A 162 -1.55 2.50 -20.88
N GLN A 163 -0.37 3.13 -20.97
CA GLN A 163 0.35 3.25 -22.24
C GLN A 163 1.02 1.93 -22.59
N ASP A 164 1.30 1.69 -23.86
CA ASP A 164 2.04 0.50 -24.30
C ASP A 164 3.41 0.37 -23.61
N SER A 165 4.05 1.49 -23.28
CA SER A 165 5.32 1.57 -22.53
C SER A 165 5.22 1.12 -21.07
N CYS A 166 4.02 0.92 -20.54
CA CYS A 166 3.81 0.44 -19.17
C CYS A 166 3.83 -1.09 -19.07
N GLY A 167 3.73 -1.79 -20.21
CA GLY A 167 3.86 -3.25 -20.28
C GLY A 167 5.31 -3.72 -20.11
N PRO A 168 5.51 -5.00 -19.76
CA PRO A 168 6.84 -5.62 -19.76
C PRO A 168 7.45 -5.74 -21.16
#